data_AF-A0A2P2MV03-F1
#
_entry.id   AF-A0A2P2MV03-F1
#
_cell.length_a   1.000
_cell.length_b   1.000
_cell.length_c   1.000
_cell.angle_alpha   90.00
_cell.angle_beta   90.00
_cell.angle_gamma   90.00
#
_symmetry.space_group_name_H-M   'P 1'
#
loop_
_entity.id
_entity.type
_entity.pdbx_description
1 polymer ?
#
loop_
_entity_poly.entity_id
_entity_poly.type
_entity_poly.pdbx_seq_one_letter_code
_entity_poly.pdbx_strand_id
1 'polypeptide(L)'
;MLIISGSQSQMTRNGSPEMTTTPNFLILTLFLFLGAQTETVVSWKKDEFRNCDQTPFCRRARSRKPGYSTLIAQDVSVSDGDLTVKLIPRVRRGSDEDCPNPNSDKPLILALSVYQDGIMRLKIDEDPSLDLPKRRFQVPDVIVPEFEEKKLWLQRASTETIDGHLASIIYLSDDHEAVLRHDPLEVYVREKSSKLRVVSMNSHQLFDFEQLRAKREVGDGDGDGDAGKDDWEERFRGHTDRRPYGPQSISFDVSFYGANFVSGIPEHATAMALKPTRGPGVDRSEPYRLFNSDVFEYLADSPFGLYGSIPLMISHSKTGKSCGFFWLNAAEMQIDVLVDGWAGESGISLPSEKGRIDTFWMGEAGIVDTFFFVGPGPKDVVSQYTTVTGKPAMPQHFATAYHQCRWNYRDEEDVEHVDSKFDEFDIPYDVLWLDIEHTDGKRYFTWDLVLFPHPAEMQNKLAAKGRHMVTIVDPHIKRDESFQLHKQATEMGYYVKDATGKDYDGWCWPGSSSYLDMLNPEVRSWWADKFSYSNYVGSTPSLYIWNDMNEPSVFNGPEVCHSYSILCFMHEYLFYFFPFFWQLLLIR
;
A
#
# COMPACT_ATOMS: atom_id res chain seq x y z
N MET A 1 2.62 84.55 3.83
CA MET A 1 3.43 85.39 4.76
C MET A 1 4.58 84.50 5.23
N LEU A 2 5.82 85.02 5.20
CA LEU A 2 7.14 84.31 5.16
C LEU A 2 7.37 83.60 3.82
N ILE A 3 8.15 84.05 2.82
CA ILE A 3 9.34 84.93 2.64
C ILE A 3 10.62 84.44 3.35
N ILE A 4 11.60 84.02 2.53
CA ILE A 4 13.07 84.26 2.47
C ILE A 4 13.51 83.50 1.20
N SER A 5 13.93 84.02 0.03
CA SER A 5 14.85 85.07 -0.47
C SER A 5 16.33 84.65 -0.64
N GLY A 6 16.81 84.71 -1.89
CA GLY A 6 18.23 84.92 -2.29
C GLY A 6 18.86 83.76 -3.08
N SER A 7 19.67 83.91 -4.15
CA SER A 7 19.93 84.93 -5.18
C SER A 7 20.99 84.38 -6.15
N GLN A 8 20.87 84.65 -7.48
CA GLN A 8 21.92 84.68 -8.55
C GLN A 8 22.73 83.37 -8.81
N SER A 9 23.26 83.01 -9.99
CA SER A 9 23.75 83.71 -11.20
C SER A 9 23.91 82.68 -12.36
N GLN A 10 24.07 83.20 -13.57
CA GLN A 10 24.18 82.57 -14.90
C GLN A 10 25.37 81.59 -15.13
N MET A 11 25.23 80.62 -16.04
CA MET A 11 25.94 80.58 -17.34
C MET A 11 25.64 79.31 -18.18
N THR A 12 25.79 79.50 -19.49
CA THR A 12 25.47 78.69 -20.68
C THR A 12 26.34 77.43 -20.92
N ARG A 13 25.79 76.38 -21.53
CA ARG A 13 26.11 75.91 -22.92
C ARG A 13 25.54 74.50 -23.28
N ASN A 14 25.20 74.40 -24.56
CA ASN A 14 24.64 73.30 -25.38
C ASN A 14 25.14 71.86 -25.17
N GLY A 15 24.22 70.89 -25.37
CA GLY A 15 24.48 69.47 -25.67
C GLY A 15 23.21 68.74 -26.15
N SER A 16 23.36 67.90 -27.17
CA SER A 16 22.42 67.13 -28.02
C SER A 16 21.48 66.10 -27.31
N PRO A 17 20.48 65.49 -28.00
CA PRO A 17 19.26 64.97 -27.36
C PRO A 17 19.45 63.59 -26.72
N GLU A 18 19.07 63.47 -25.44
CA GLU A 18 18.94 62.18 -24.77
C GLU A 18 17.55 61.58 -25.04
N MET A 19 17.57 60.36 -25.56
CA MET A 19 16.43 59.46 -25.71
C MET A 19 15.96 59.06 -24.30
N THR A 20 14.87 59.66 -23.86
CA THR A 20 14.22 59.39 -22.58
C THR A 20 13.55 58.02 -22.60
N THR A 21 14.26 56.98 -22.17
CA THR A 21 13.60 55.78 -21.65
C THR A 21 12.90 56.15 -20.35
N THR A 22 11.57 56.22 -20.40
CA THR A 22 10.75 56.55 -19.24
C THR A 22 10.92 55.47 -18.15
N PRO A 23 11.03 55.85 -16.85
CA PRO A 23 11.18 54.89 -15.75
C PRO A 23 10.03 53.89 -15.66
N ASN A 24 8.88 54.23 -16.25
CA ASN A 24 7.70 53.37 -16.31
C ASN A 24 7.88 52.13 -17.19
N PHE A 25 8.74 52.17 -18.21
CA PHE A 25 8.93 51.01 -19.08
C PHE A 25 9.79 49.93 -18.39
N LEU A 26 10.84 50.33 -17.66
CA LEU A 26 11.66 49.40 -16.87
C LEU A 26 10.87 48.76 -15.73
N ILE A 27 10.02 49.53 -15.04
CA ILE A 27 9.16 49.02 -13.96
C ILE A 27 8.12 48.04 -14.53
N LEU A 28 7.50 48.35 -15.67
CA LEU A 28 6.53 47.45 -16.31
C LEU A 28 7.20 46.15 -16.81
N THR A 29 8.43 46.23 -17.31
CA THR A 29 9.21 45.05 -17.74
C THR A 29 9.65 44.22 -16.54
N LEU A 30 9.99 44.84 -15.41
CA LEU A 30 10.32 44.16 -14.15
C LEU A 30 9.09 43.46 -13.55
N PHE A 31 7.91 44.08 -13.58
CA PHE A 31 6.65 43.46 -13.15
C PHE A 31 6.20 42.32 -14.09
N LEU A 32 6.45 42.43 -15.40
CA LEU A 32 6.21 41.34 -16.35
C LEU A 32 7.20 40.17 -16.17
N PHE A 33 8.46 40.46 -15.82
CA PHE A 33 9.45 39.42 -15.49
C PHE A 33 9.18 38.74 -14.14
N LEU A 34 8.74 39.50 -13.11
CA LEU A 34 8.32 38.94 -11.82
C LEU A 34 6.98 38.19 -11.92
N GLY A 35 6.05 38.63 -12.78
CA GLY A 35 4.81 37.92 -13.06
C GLY A 35 5.02 36.60 -13.81
N ALA A 36 6.01 36.55 -14.73
CA ALA A 36 6.39 35.35 -15.47
C ALA A 36 7.22 34.33 -14.67
N GLN A 37 7.67 34.70 -13.46
CA GLN A 37 8.38 33.84 -12.52
C GLN A 37 7.48 33.33 -11.39
N THR A 38 6.17 33.54 -11.49
CA THR A 38 5.21 32.81 -10.64
C THR A 38 5.11 31.37 -11.13
N GLU A 39 6.15 30.58 -10.88
CA GLU A 39 5.94 29.15 -10.75
C GLU A 39 4.92 29.00 -9.61
N THR A 40 3.73 28.55 -9.97
CA THR A 40 2.78 28.07 -8.99
C THR A 40 3.47 26.88 -8.34
N VAL A 41 4.03 27.09 -7.15
CA VAL A 41 4.51 25.99 -6.32
C VAL A 41 3.25 25.19 -5.96
N VAL A 42 2.98 24.14 -6.71
CA VAL A 42 1.92 23.22 -6.38
C VAL A 42 2.42 22.41 -5.19
N SER A 43 1.76 22.62 -4.05
CA SER A 43 1.99 21.99 -2.75
C SER A 43 2.14 20.46 -2.86
N TRP A 44 1.24 19.81 -3.61
CA TRP A 44 1.37 18.41 -4.00
C TRP A 44 2.03 18.25 -5.37
N LYS A 45 3.14 17.51 -5.43
CA LYS A 45 3.84 17.20 -6.68
C LYS A 45 3.28 15.97 -7.36
N LYS A 46 2.14 16.11 -8.03
CA LYS A 46 1.49 15.01 -8.77
C LYS A 46 2.44 14.22 -9.67
N ASP A 47 3.39 14.90 -10.31
CA ASP A 47 4.33 14.28 -11.25
C ASP A 47 5.35 13.35 -10.57
N GLU A 48 5.46 13.35 -9.24
CA GLU A 48 6.27 12.39 -8.48
C GLU A 48 5.66 11.00 -8.42
N PHE A 49 4.37 10.86 -8.68
CA PHE A 49 3.62 9.64 -8.44
C PHE A 49 2.93 9.11 -9.70
N ARG A 50 2.86 7.79 -9.84
CA ARG A 50 2.19 7.14 -10.98
C ARG A 50 0.67 7.20 -10.81
N ASN A 51 -0.02 7.54 -11.91
CA ASN A 51 -1.45 7.24 -12.06
C ASN A 51 -1.65 5.83 -12.67
N CYS A 52 -2.90 5.36 -12.74
CA CYS A 52 -3.19 4.04 -13.30
C CYS A 52 -2.73 3.92 -14.77
N ASP A 53 -2.90 4.97 -15.57
CA ASP A 53 -2.43 4.98 -16.96
C ASP A 53 -0.90 4.92 -17.05
N GLN A 54 -0.15 5.36 -16.05
CA GLN A 54 1.31 5.25 -15.98
C GLN A 54 1.77 3.94 -15.32
N THR A 55 0.85 3.15 -14.76
CA THR A 55 1.10 1.89 -14.07
C THR A 55 0.66 0.73 -14.97
N PRO A 56 1.58 0.04 -15.67
CA PRO A 56 1.21 -0.87 -16.75
C PRO A 56 0.28 -2.01 -16.36
N PHE A 57 0.43 -2.62 -15.18
CA PHE A 57 -0.52 -3.65 -14.74
C PHE A 57 -1.93 -3.08 -14.54
N CYS A 58 -2.06 -1.87 -13.97
CA CYS A 58 -3.35 -1.20 -13.83
C CYS A 58 -3.93 -0.84 -15.20
N ARG A 59 -3.14 -0.26 -16.10
CA ARG A 59 -3.54 0.07 -17.47
C ARG A 59 -4.06 -1.17 -18.20
N ARG A 60 -3.31 -2.29 -18.16
CA ARG A 60 -3.71 -3.57 -18.78
C ARG A 60 -5.02 -4.06 -18.17
N ALA A 61 -5.12 -4.13 -16.84
CA ALA A 61 -6.32 -4.61 -16.17
C ALA A 61 -7.56 -3.74 -16.42
N ARG A 62 -7.44 -2.40 -16.34
CA ARG A 62 -8.56 -1.48 -16.59
C ARG A 62 -9.06 -1.51 -18.04
N SER A 63 -8.21 -1.86 -19.00
CA SER A 63 -8.60 -2.01 -20.42
C SER A 63 -9.55 -3.19 -20.68
N ARG A 64 -9.62 -4.16 -19.74
CA ARG A 64 -10.47 -5.34 -19.85
C ARG A 64 -11.95 -4.98 -19.74
N LYS A 65 -12.79 -5.78 -20.42
CA LYS A 65 -14.25 -5.66 -20.41
C LYS A 65 -14.85 -6.89 -19.72
N PRO A 66 -16.07 -6.79 -19.16
CA PRO A 66 -16.79 -7.96 -18.63
C PRO A 66 -16.83 -9.10 -19.65
N GLY A 67 -16.71 -10.34 -19.18
CA GLY A 67 -16.59 -11.52 -20.05
C GLY A 67 -15.17 -11.85 -20.51
N TYR A 68 -14.14 -11.18 -19.97
CA TYR A 68 -12.74 -11.39 -20.35
C TYR A 68 -12.21 -12.78 -19.98
N SER A 69 -12.53 -13.25 -18.77
CA SER A 69 -12.00 -14.49 -18.22
C SER A 69 -12.42 -15.70 -19.06
N THR A 70 -11.45 -16.52 -19.43
CA THR A 70 -11.67 -17.77 -20.18
C THR A 70 -11.50 -19.01 -19.30
N LEU A 71 -11.15 -18.84 -18.03
CA LEU A 71 -10.86 -19.94 -17.12
C LEU A 71 -12.15 -20.64 -16.66
N ILE A 72 -12.07 -21.96 -16.58
CA ILE A 72 -13.14 -22.84 -16.08
C ILE A 72 -12.60 -23.76 -14.99
N ALA A 73 -13.46 -24.17 -14.07
CA ALA A 73 -13.13 -25.15 -13.03
C ALA A 73 -13.23 -26.58 -13.59
N GLN A 74 -12.17 -27.36 -13.39
CA GLN A 74 -12.11 -28.80 -13.65
C GLN A 74 -11.45 -29.52 -12.48
N ASP A 75 -11.49 -30.85 -12.48
CA ASP A 75 -10.89 -31.71 -11.45
C ASP A 75 -11.28 -31.33 -10.01
N VAL A 76 -12.54 -30.93 -9.80
CA VAL A 76 -13.04 -30.51 -8.48
C VAL A 76 -13.08 -31.71 -7.53
N SER A 77 -12.31 -31.62 -6.45
CA SER A 77 -12.22 -32.68 -5.45
C SER A 77 -12.03 -32.11 -4.05
N VAL A 78 -12.35 -32.88 -3.02
CA VAL A 78 -12.06 -32.50 -1.63
C VAL A 78 -10.82 -33.26 -1.18
N SER A 79 -9.80 -32.52 -0.73
CA SER A 79 -8.50 -33.05 -0.30
C SER A 79 -7.99 -32.25 0.89
N ASP A 80 -7.51 -32.93 1.93
CA ASP A 80 -6.94 -32.27 3.13
C ASP A 80 -7.87 -31.24 3.82
N GLY A 81 -9.17 -31.53 3.77
CA GLY A 81 -10.21 -30.66 4.33
C GLY A 81 -10.53 -29.42 3.48
N ASP A 82 -9.94 -29.27 2.30
CA ASP A 82 -10.18 -28.18 1.35
C ASP A 82 -10.87 -28.68 0.07
N LEU A 83 -11.62 -27.81 -0.60
CA LEU A 83 -12.04 -28.04 -1.98
C LEU A 83 -10.93 -27.58 -2.93
N THR A 84 -10.31 -28.52 -3.63
CA THR A 84 -9.22 -28.29 -4.58
C THR A 84 -9.72 -28.43 -6.02
N VAL A 85 -9.29 -27.52 -6.88
CA VAL A 85 -9.80 -27.34 -8.24
C VAL A 85 -8.66 -26.97 -9.16
N LYS A 86 -8.64 -27.55 -10.37
CA LYS A 86 -7.76 -27.06 -11.44
C LYS A 86 -8.51 -26.07 -12.31
N LEU A 87 -7.95 -24.88 -12.47
CA LEU A 87 -8.46 -23.89 -13.40
C LEU A 87 -7.70 -24.03 -14.72
N ILE A 88 -8.44 -24.21 -15.81
CA ILE A 88 -7.88 -24.31 -17.15
C ILE A 88 -8.59 -23.36 -18.12
N PRO A 89 -7.93 -22.92 -19.21
CA PRO A 89 -8.60 -22.16 -20.25
C PRO A 89 -9.71 -22.97 -20.93
N ARG A 90 -10.83 -22.32 -21.24
CA ARG A 90 -11.93 -22.91 -22.01
C ARG A 90 -11.43 -23.24 -23.42
N VAL A 91 -11.45 -24.52 -23.78
CA VAL A 91 -11.12 -24.97 -25.15
C VAL A 91 -12.20 -24.49 -26.12
N ARG A 92 -11.90 -23.50 -26.97
CA ARG A 92 -12.78 -23.10 -28.08
C ARG A 92 -12.61 -24.07 -29.25
N ARG A 93 -13.67 -24.79 -29.63
CA ARG A 93 -13.72 -25.53 -30.92
C ARG A 93 -14.23 -24.58 -32.01
N GLY A 94 -13.35 -24.00 -32.83
CA GLY A 94 -13.73 -23.20 -34.01
C GLY A 94 -12.65 -22.22 -34.50
N SER A 95 -12.60 -21.98 -35.80
CA SER A 95 -11.56 -21.31 -36.60
C SER A 95 -11.54 -19.78 -36.53
N ASP A 96 -11.38 -19.19 -35.34
CA ASP A 96 -11.16 -17.74 -35.21
C ASP A 96 -9.70 -17.47 -34.81
N GLU A 97 -8.92 -16.94 -35.75
CA GLU A 97 -7.47 -16.67 -35.67
C GLU A 97 -7.07 -15.48 -34.76
N ASP A 98 -7.97 -14.90 -33.97
CA ASP A 98 -7.69 -13.72 -33.14
C ASP A 98 -7.83 -13.97 -31.63
N CYS A 99 -7.04 -14.89 -31.08
CA CYS A 99 -6.81 -14.98 -29.63
C CYS A 99 -5.31 -14.90 -29.33
N PRO A 100 -4.80 -13.76 -28.84
CA PRO A 100 -3.43 -13.70 -28.37
C PRO A 100 -3.35 -14.39 -27.01
N ASN A 101 -2.79 -15.61 -26.96
CA ASN A 101 -1.53 -15.94 -26.27
C ASN A 101 -1.43 -17.48 -26.07
N PRO A 102 -0.69 -18.21 -26.92
CA PRO A 102 -0.48 -19.67 -26.82
C PRO A 102 0.36 -20.15 -25.61
N ASN A 103 0.53 -19.32 -24.58
CA ASN A 103 1.42 -19.61 -23.44
C ASN A 103 0.69 -20.05 -22.15
N SER A 104 -0.65 -20.15 -22.14
CA SER A 104 -1.45 -20.48 -20.94
C SER A 104 -1.76 -21.99 -20.80
N ASP A 105 -0.86 -22.88 -21.21
CA ASP A 105 -1.08 -24.33 -21.14
C ASP A 105 -0.97 -24.90 -19.71
N LYS A 106 -0.52 -24.09 -18.74
CA LYS A 106 -0.33 -24.54 -17.36
C LYS A 106 -1.60 -24.27 -16.52
N PRO A 107 -2.16 -25.28 -15.82
CA PRO A 107 -3.29 -25.08 -14.93
C PRO A 107 -2.92 -24.21 -13.73
N LEU A 108 -3.89 -23.43 -13.23
CA LEU A 108 -3.81 -22.84 -11.89
C LEU A 108 -4.50 -23.78 -10.89
N ILE A 109 -4.08 -23.74 -9.64
CA ILE A 109 -4.70 -24.49 -8.55
C ILE A 109 -5.50 -23.52 -7.69
N LEU A 110 -6.80 -23.80 -7.56
CA LEU A 110 -7.70 -23.11 -6.66
C LEU A 110 -7.99 -24.00 -5.45
N ALA A 111 -7.85 -23.45 -4.25
CA ALA A 111 -8.21 -24.11 -3.00
C ALA A 111 -9.20 -23.25 -2.21
N LEU A 112 -10.31 -23.87 -1.78
CA LEU A 112 -11.30 -23.25 -0.89
C LEU A 112 -11.28 -23.94 0.48
N SER A 113 -10.99 -23.15 1.50
CA SER A 113 -11.00 -23.56 2.91
C SER A 113 -12.12 -22.85 3.64
N VAL A 114 -12.70 -23.54 4.63
CA VAL A 114 -13.77 -23.01 5.47
C VAL A 114 -13.31 -23.04 6.92
N TYR A 115 -13.61 -21.99 7.67
CA TYR A 115 -13.27 -21.86 9.08
C TYR A 115 -14.53 -21.58 9.90
N GLN A 116 -14.40 -21.71 11.22
CA GLN A 116 -15.44 -21.29 12.17
C GLN A 116 -15.85 -19.83 11.94
N ASP A 117 -16.99 -19.44 12.51
CA ASP A 117 -17.51 -18.08 12.46
C ASP A 117 -17.89 -17.60 11.04
N GLY A 118 -18.07 -18.51 10.08
CA GLY A 118 -18.51 -18.19 8.72
C GLY A 118 -17.44 -17.52 7.86
N ILE A 119 -16.18 -17.88 8.07
CA ILE A 119 -15.05 -17.35 7.31
C ILE A 119 -14.68 -18.34 6.20
N MET A 120 -14.62 -17.87 4.97
CA MET A 120 -14.12 -18.64 3.82
C MET A 120 -12.80 -18.06 3.34
N ARG A 121 -11.81 -18.92 3.06
CA ARG A 121 -10.54 -18.53 2.43
C ARG A 121 -10.43 -19.17 1.05
N LEU A 122 -10.07 -18.37 0.05
CA LEU A 122 -9.86 -18.79 -1.33
C LEU A 122 -8.41 -18.48 -1.71
N LYS A 123 -7.67 -19.52 -2.09
CA LYS A 123 -6.34 -19.41 -2.66
C LYS A 123 -6.33 -19.79 -4.13
N ILE A 124 -5.61 -19.02 -4.96
CA ILE A 124 -5.30 -19.38 -6.36
C ILE A 124 -3.83 -19.09 -6.63
N ASP A 125 -3.10 -20.10 -7.09
CA ASP A 125 -1.67 -20.01 -7.43
C ASP A 125 -1.36 -20.86 -8.68
N GLU A 126 -0.17 -20.67 -9.26
CA GLU A 126 0.38 -21.57 -10.27
C GLU A 126 0.66 -22.94 -9.64
N ASP A 127 0.44 -24.02 -10.40
CA ASP A 127 0.65 -25.38 -9.88
C ASP A 127 2.13 -25.58 -9.47
N PRO A 128 2.40 -25.80 -8.15
CA PRO A 128 3.77 -25.88 -7.64
C PRO A 128 4.50 -27.15 -8.06
N SER A 129 3.80 -28.12 -8.67
CA SER A 129 4.41 -29.32 -9.25
C SER A 129 5.02 -29.07 -10.64
N LEU A 130 4.71 -27.93 -11.26
CA LEU A 130 5.26 -27.55 -12.55
C LEU A 130 6.63 -26.87 -12.39
N ASP A 131 7.41 -26.89 -13.47
CA ASP A 131 8.67 -26.14 -13.54
C ASP A 131 8.37 -24.63 -13.70
N LEU A 132 8.44 -23.93 -12.57
CA LEU A 132 8.18 -22.49 -12.47
C LEU A 132 9.52 -21.73 -12.31
N PRO A 133 9.70 -20.57 -12.97
CA PRO A 133 10.92 -19.79 -12.85
C PRO A 133 11.24 -19.35 -11.41
N LYS A 134 10.19 -19.10 -10.61
CA LYS A 134 10.23 -18.85 -9.17
C LYS A 134 8.87 -19.19 -8.56
N ARG A 135 8.82 -19.29 -7.23
CA ARG A 135 7.54 -19.30 -6.50
C ARG A 135 6.98 -17.88 -6.41
N ARG A 136 5.66 -17.77 -6.50
CA ARG A 136 4.95 -16.53 -6.16
C ARG A 136 5.00 -16.30 -4.67
N PHE A 137 5.03 -15.03 -4.28
CA PHE A 137 5.08 -14.68 -2.87
C PHE A 137 3.72 -14.85 -2.22
N GLN A 138 3.78 -15.42 -1.03
CA GLN A 138 2.65 -15.55 -0.13
C GLN A 138 3.01 -14.76 1.12
N VAL A 139 2.08 -13.92 1.57
CA VAL A 139 2.34 -12.98 2.67
C VAL A 139 2.52 -13.75 3.99
N PRO A 140 3.69 -13.68 4.64
CA PRO A 140 3.91 -14.29 5.94
C PRO A 140 3.40 -13.39 7.08
N ASP A 141 3.34 -13.93 8.30
CA ASP A 141 3.20 -13.19 9.56
C ASP A 141 1.93 -12.32 9.79
N VAL A 142 1.03 -12.14 8.81
CA VAL A 142 -0.30 -11.50 9.03
C VAL A 142 -1.25 -12.42 9.77
N ILE A 143 -1.34 -13.67 9.31
CA ILE A 143 -2.33 -14.62 9.81
C ILE A 143 -1.85 -15.13 11.16
N VAL A 144 -2.65 -14.93 12.20
CA VAL A 144 -2.31 -15.41 13.54
C VAL A 144 -2.32 -16.94 13.56
N PRO A 145 -1.34 -17.61 14.19
CA PRO A 145 -1.24 -19.07 14.18
C PRO A 145 -2.51 -19.78 14.69
N GLU A 146 -3.20 -19.18 15.67
CA GLU A 146 -4.42 -19.71 16.27
C GLU A 146 -5.60 -19.73 15.29
N PHE A 147 -5.53 -18.98 14.19
CA PHE A 147 -6.58 -18.99 13.17
C PHE A 147 -6.67 -20.34 12.45
N GLU A 148 -5.52 -20.97 12.16
CA GLU A 148 -5.47 -22.24 11.43
C GLU A 148 -6.14 -23.39 12.22
N GLU A 149 -6.16 -23.30 13.55
CA GLU A 149 -6.87 -24.24 14.43
C GLU A 149 -8.39 -24.18 14.29
N LYS A 150 -8.94 -23.08 13.71
CA LYS A 150 -10.37 -22.91 13.46
C LYS A 150 -10.84 -23.51 12.14
N LYS A 151 -9.96 -24.17 11.37
CA LYS A 151 -10.32 -24.79 10.09
C LYS A 151 -11.40 -25.87 10.29
N LEU A 152 -12.46 -25.81 9.48
CA LEU A 152 -13.48 -26.84 9.40
C LEU A 152 -13.09 -27.87 8.33
N TRP A 153 -13.07 -29.15 8.71
CA TRP A 153 -12.68 -30.22 7.79
C TRP A 153 -13.80 -30.57 6.81
N LEU A 154 -13.68 -30.11 5.56
CA LEU A 154 -14.64 -30.48 4.51
C LEU A 154 -14.54 -31.96 4.19
N GLN A 155 -15.67 -32.68 4.24
CA GLN A 155 -15.74 -34.11 3.89
C GLN A 155 -16.21 -34.34 2.45
N ARG A 156 -17.02 -33.43 1.91
CA ARG A 156 -17.62 -33.52 0.58
C ARG A 156 -18.10 -32.16 0.11
N ALA A 157 -18.17 -31.99 -1.20
CA ALA A 157 -18.95 -30.95 -1.85
C ALA A 157 -20.18 -31.59 -2.50
N SER A 158 -21.33 -30.94 -2.42
CA SER A 158 -22.50 -31.31 -3.22
C SER A 158 -22.45 -30.62 -4.58
N THR A 159 -23.11 -31.19 -5.57
CA THR A 159 -23.18 -30.61 -6.91
C THR A 159 -24.61 -30.19 -7.21
N GLU A 160 -24.78 -28.99 -7.76
CA GLU A 160 -26.06 -28.42 -8.20
C GLU A 160 -25.90 -27.85 -9.61
N THR A 161 -27.00 -27.75 -10.35
CA THR A 161 -27.03 -27.00 -11.61
C THR A 161 -27.72 -25.66 -11.36
N ILE A 162 -26.98 -24.57 -11.52
CA ILE A 162 -27.45 -23.20 -11.28
C ILE A 162 -27.41 -22.47 -12.61
N ASP A 163 -28.56 -21.98 -13.07
CA ASP A 163 -28.73 -21.30 -14.37
C ASP A 163 -28.19 -22.10 -15.57
N GLY A 164 -28.30 -23.44 -15.51
CA GLY A 164 -27.79 -24.34 -16.55
C GLY A 164 -26.30 -24.67 -16.45
N HIS A 165 -25.60 -24.13 -15.45
CA HIS A 165 -24.17 -24.33 -15.23
C HIS A 165 -23.90 -25.24 -14.02
N LEU A 166 -22.86 -26.07 -14.13
CA LEU A 166 -22.44 -26.94 -13.04
C LEU A 166 -21.83 -26.12 -11.89
N ALA A 167 -22.23 -26.41 -10.66
CA ALA A 167 -21.71 -25.75 -9.48
C ALA A 167 -21.43 -26.76 -8.35
N SER A 168 -20.34 -26.52 -7.62
CA SER A 168 -20.01 -27.23 -6.39
C SER A 168 -20.36 -26.36 -5.19
N ILE A 169 -21.04 -26.94 -4.21
CA ILE A 169 -21.52 -26.28 -3.01
C ILE A 169 -20.85 -26.90 -1.80
N ILE A 170 -20.29 -26.05 -0.95
CA ILE A 170 -19.66 -26.43 0.32
C ILE A 170 -20.33 -25.68 1.48
N TYR A 171 -20.37 -26.33 2.63
CA TYR A 171 -20.85 -25.73 3.86
C TYR A 171 -19.95 -24.58 4.29
N LEU A 172 -20.52 -23.45 4.73
CA LEU A 172 -19.78 -22.31 5.28
C LEU A 172 -20.18 -22.00 6.73
N SER A 173 -21.48 -21.84 6.98
CA SER A 173 -22.05 -21.70 8.32
C SER A 173 -23.46 -22.28 8.34
N ASP A 174 -24.19 -22.20 9.46
CA ASP A 174 -25.57 -22.69 9.54
C ASP A 174 -26.49 -22.00 8.52
N ASP A 175 -26.31 -20.70 8.29
CA ASP A 175 -27.15 -19.89 7.41
C ASP A 175 -26.57 -19.67 6.00
N HIS A 176 -25.27 -19.97 5.80
CA HIS A 176 -24.58 -19.69 4.54
C HIS A 176 -23.93 -20.92 3.91
N GLU A 177 -23.87 -20.92 2.59
CA GLU A 177 -23.12 -21.89 1.80
C GLU A 177 -22.23 -21.16 0.79
N ALA A 178 -21.05 -21.74 0.53
CA ALA A 178 -20.15 -21.26 -0.50
C ALA A 178 -20.33 -22.08 -1.77
N VAL A 179 -20.25 -21.40 -2.90
CA VAL A 179 -20.57 -21.94 -4.22
C VAL A 179 -19.44 -21.62 -5.19
N LEU A 180 -18.94 -22.65 -5.85
CA LEU A 180 -18.05 -22.56 -7.00
C LEU A 180 -18.87 -22.91 -8.24
N ARG A 181 -19.18 -21.92 -9.10
CA ARG A 181 -19.69 -22.16 -10.45
C ARG A 181 -18.52 -22.51 -11.37
N HIS A 182 -18.66 -23.58 -12.14
CA HIS A 182 -17.53 -24.14 -12.88
C HIS A 182 -17.24 -23.39 -14.18
N ASP A 183 -18.29 -23.05 -14.93
CA ASP A 183 -18.19 -22.32 -16.19
C ASP A 183 -19.47 -21.52 -16.38
N PRO A 184 -19.45 -20.17 -16.41
CA PRO A 184 -18.28 -19.31 -16.17
C PRO A 184 -17.77 -19.42 -14.72
N LEU A 185 -16.44 -19.36 -14.53
CA LEU A 185 -15.83 -19.45 -13.21
C LEU A 185 -16.33 -18.33 -12.30
N GLU A 186 -16.97 -18.67 -11.18
CA GLU A 186 -17.41 -17.70 -10.18
C GLU A 186 -17.36 -18.37 -8.80
N VAL A 187 -16.84 -17.67 -7.79
CA VAL A 187 -16.87 -18.13 -6.39
C VAL A 187 -17.69 -17.15 -5.58
N TYR A 188 -18.71 -17.62 -4.89
CA TYR A 188 -19.58 -16.73 -4.13
C TYR A 188 -20.17 -17.40 -2.89
N VAL A 189 -20.61 -16.57 -1.94
CA VAL A 189 -21.36 -16.99 -0.77
C VAL A 189 -22.83 -16.64 -0.97
N ARG A 190 -23.74 -17.55 -0.60
CA ARG A 190 -25.19 -17.31 -0.60
C ARG A 190 -25.84 -17.75 0.71
N GLU A 191 -26.98 -17.15 1.04
CA GLU A 191 -27.86 -17.60 2.11
C GLU A 191 -28.50 -18.95 1.72
N LYS A 192 -28.52 -19.93 2.63
CA LYS A 192 -29.07 -21.27 2.35
C LYS A 192 -30.58 -21.26 2.08
N SER A 193 -31.31 -20.41 2.81
CA SER A 193 -32.78 -20.38 2.78
C SER A 193 -33.32 -19.63 1.57
N SER A 194 -32.80 -18.42 1.32
CA SER A 194 -33.27 -17.52 0.27
C SER A 194 -32.53 -17.72 -1.06
N LYS A 195 -31.36 -18.37 -1.03
CA LYS A 195 -30.43 -18.51 -2.16
C LYS A 195 -29.88 -17.19 -2.69
N LEU A 196 -30.12 -16.08 -1.97
CA LEU A 196 -29.59 -14.76 -2.30
C LEU A 196 -28.09 -14.73 -2.07
N ARG A 197 -27.37 -14.13 -3.01
CA ARG A 197 -25.91 -13.95 -2.91
C ARG A 197 -25.61 -12.89 -1.86
N VAL A 198 -24.48 -13.05 -1.18
CA VAL A 198 -23.98 -12.10 -0.17
C VAL A 198 -22.75 -11.37 -0.73
N VAL A 199 -21.80 -12.12 -1.27
CA VAL A 199 -20.58 -11.61 -1.88
C VAL A 199 -20.09 -12.60 -2.94
N SER A 200 -19.61 -12.10 -4.07
CA SER A 200 -19.06 -12.93 -5.16
C SER A 200 -17.74 -12.38 -5.67
N MET A 201 -16.82 -13.27 -5.98
CA MET A 201 -15.62 -13.00 -6.76
C MET A 201 -15.80 -13.53 -8.19
N ASN A 202 -15.40 -12.72 -9.16
CA ASN A 202 -15.46 -13.00 -10.60
C ASN A 202 -16.87 -13.08 -11.21
N SER A 203 -17.84 -12.33 -10.68
CA SER A 203 -19.20 -12.28 -11.24
C SER A 203 -19.29 -11.67 -12.63
N HIS A 204 -18.38 -10.75 -12.96
CA HIS A 204 -18.28 -10.07 -14.26
C HIS A 204 -17.23 -10.69 -15.17
N GLN A 205 -16.61 -11.80 -14.76
CA GLN A 205 -15.58 -12.50 -15.53
C GLN A 205 -14.37 -11.59 -15.83
N LEU A 206 -13.92 -10.80 -14.84
CA LEU A 206 -12.71 -9.98 -14.93
C LEU A 206 -11.46 -10.67 -14.33
N PHE A 207 -11.59 -11.93 -13.91
CA PHE A 207 -10.47 -12.71 -13.39
C PHE A 207 -9.41 -12.95 -14.47
N ASP A 208 -8.20 -12.49 -14.17
CA ASP A 208 -7.00 -12.72 -14.96
C ASP A 208 -5.81 -12.95 -14.03
N PHE A 209 -4.89 -13.80 -14.49
CA PHE A 209 -3.71 -14.20 -13.75
C PHE A 209 -2.55 -14.33 -14.74
N GLU A 210 -1.70 -13.31 -14.82
CA GLU A 210 -0.55 -13.33 -15.73
C GLU A 210 0.51 -14.29 -15.18
N GLN A 211 0.64 -15.49 -15.77
CA GLN A 211 1.58 -16.53 -15.31
C GLN A 211 3.05 -16.16 -15.55
N LEU A 212 3.94 -16.61 -14.64
CA LEU A 212 5.37 -16.31 -14.71
C LEU A 212 6.02 -16.94 -15.96
N ARG A 213 6.86 -16.16 -16.64
CA ARG A 213 7.58 -16.59 -17.85
C ARG A 213 9.05 -16.19 -17.81
N ALA A 214 9.91 -17.07 -18.31
CA ALA A 214 11.33 -16.72 -18.52
C ALA A 214 11.48 -15.87 -19.79
N LYS A 215 12.30 -14.81 -19.73
CA LYS A 215 12.65 -14.01 -20.90
C LYS A 215 13.41 -14.89 -21.90
N ARG A 216 12.82 -15.16 -23.06
CA ARG A 216 13.52 -15.86 -24.16
C ARG A 216 14.43 -14.86 -24.86
N GLU A 217 15.71 -15.20 -25.06
CA GLU A 217 16.59 -14.45 -25.95
C GLU A 217 16.07 -14.63 -27.38
N VAL A 218 15.41 -13.61 -27.92
CA VAL A 218 15.03 -13.60 -29.34
C VAL A 218 16.30 -13.30 -30.11
N GLY A 219 16.80 -14.28 -30.86
CA GLY A 219 17.85 -14.06 -31.85
C GLY A 219 17.38 -13.04 -32.90
N ASP A 220 18.27 -12.14 -33.29
CA ASP A 220 18.01 -11.11 -34.30
C ASP A 220 17.37 -11.71 -35.57
N GLY A 221 16.09 -11.45 -35.78
CA GLY A 221 15.39 -11.77 -37.01
C GLY A 221 14.15 -12.64 -36.81
N ASP A 222 13.04 -12.02 -36.43
CA ASP A 222 11.83 -12.05 -37.26
C ASP A 222 10.81 -11.05 -36.70
N GLY A 223 10.29 -10.23 -37.60
CA GLY A 223 9.36 -9.17 -37.30
C GLY A 223 7.98 -9.73 -36.96
N ASP A 224 7.60 -9.61 -35.70
CA ASP A 224 6.21 -9.38 -35.33
C ASP A 224 6.14 -8.08 -34.52
N GLY A 225 5.26 -7.19 -34.94
CA GLY A 225 5.33 -5.76 -34.65
C GLY A 225 5.12 -5.42 -33.18
N ASP A 226 5.92 -4.46 -32.69
CA ASP A 226 5.66 -3.41 -31.67
C ASP A 226 4.94 -3.72 -30.33
N ALA A 227 4.28 -4.87 -30.14
CA ALA A 227 3.44 -5.18 -28.98
C ALA A 227 4.15 -6.04 -27.91
N GLY A 228 5.38 -6.50 -28.16
CA GLY A 228 6.08 -7.46 -27.30
C GLY A 228 7.34 -6.95 -26.58
N LYS A 229 7.88 -5.78 -26.96
CA LYS A 229 9.09 -5.22 -26.34
C LYS A 229 8.79 -4.33 -25.11
N ASP A 230 7.63 -3.69 -25.08
CA ASP A 230 7.25 -2.71 -24.04
C ASP A 230 6.70 -3.31 -22.73
N ASP A 231 6.57 -4.64 -22.65
CA ASP A 231 5.85 -5.29 -21.55
C ASP A 231 6.76 -5.88 -20.45
N TRP A 232 8.09 -5.78 -20.62
CA TRP A 232 9.07 -6.35 -19.68
C TRP A 232 9.79 -5.30 -18.85
N GLU A 233 10.23 -4.18 -19.43
CA GLU A 233 10.88 -3.12 -18.66
C GLU A 233 9.92 -1.96 -18.46
N GLU A 234 9.82 -1.45 -17.22
CA GLU A 234 9.08 -0.23 -16.94
C GLU A 234 10.01 0.92 -16.63
N ARG A 235 9.68 2.12 -17.12
CA ARG A 235 10.48 3.32 -16.86
C ARG A 235 9.63 4.39 -16.22
N PHE A 236 10.11 4.94 -15.10
CA PHE A 236 9.48 6.08 -14.43
C PHE A 236 10.54 7.03 -13.88
N ARG A 237 10.48 8.30 -14.30
CA ARG A 237 11.37 9.41 -13.88
C ARG A 237 12.86 9.06 -13.77
N GLY A 238 13.37 8.30 -14.74
CA GLY A 238 14.79 7.92 -14.82
C GLY A 238 15.14 6.57 -14.17
N HIS A 239 14.20 5.95 -13.45
CA HIS A 239 14.33 4.60 -12.93
C HIS A 239 13.79 3.58 -13.92
N THR A 240 14.47 2.44 -14.04
CA THR A 240 14.05 1.32 -14.87
C THR A 240 13.82 0.09 -13.99
N ASP A 241 12.59 -0.41 -13.99
CA ASP A 241 12.25 -1.75 -13.55
C ASP A 241 12.56 -2.75 -14.67
N ARG A 242 13.29 -3.83 -14.37
CA ARG A 242 13.74 -4.82 -15.36
C ARG A 242 12.79 -6.00 -15.52
N ARG A 243 11.92 -6.24 -14.54
CA ARG A 243 11.01 -7.40 -14.40
C ARG A 243 11.52 -8.68 -15.07
N PRO A 244 12.43 -9.41 -14.42
CA PRO A 244 13.07 -10.59 -15.01
C PRO A 244 12.06 -11.69 -15.43
N TYR A 245 10.85 -11.67 -14.85
CA TYR A 245 9.78 -12.65 -15.12
C TYR A 245 8.58 -12.08 -15.90
N GLY A 246 8.67 -10.81 -16.35
CA GLY A 246 7.63 -10.14 -17.13
C GLY A 246 6.39 -9.75 -16.33
N PRO A 247 5.25 -9.50 -17.02
CA PRO A 247 3.96 -9.28 -16.39
C PRO A 247 3.55 -10.46 -15.51
N GLN A 248 3.11 -10.17 -14.29
CA GLN A 248 2.73 -11.20 -13.30
C GLN A 248 1.49 -10.78 -12.48
N SER A 249 0.73 -9.80 -12.97
CA SER A 249 -0.38 -9.20 -12.27
C SER A 249 -1.59 -10.12 -12.16
N ILE A 250 -2.42 -9.82 -11.17
CA ILE A 250 -3.65 -10.53 -10.88
C ILE A 250 -4.78 -9.51 -10.82
N SER A 251 -5.90 -9.79 -11.47
CA SER A 251 -7.10 -8.95 -11.34
C SER A 251 -8.36 -9.76 -11.19
N PHE A 252 -9.37 -9.24 -10.48
CA PHE A 252 -10.71 -9.82 -10.40
C PHE A 252 -11.74 -8.80 -9.91
N ASP A 253 -13.01 -9.03 -10.25
CA ASP A 253 -14.13 -8.28 -9.67
C ASP A 253 -14.65 -8.92 -8.38
N VAL A 254 -15.10 -8.09 -7.45
CA VAL A 254 -15.84 -8.48 -6.24
C VAL A 254 -17.14 -7.70 -6.18
N SER A 255 -18.25 -8.42 -6.06
CA SER A 255 -19.60 -7.84 -6.01
C SER A 255 -20.23 -8.10 -4.65
N PHE A 256 -20.68 -7.03 -3.99
CA PHE A 256 -21.34 -7.04 -2.69
C PHE A 256 -22.84 -6.85 -2.88
N TYR A 257 -23.63 -7.86 -2.56
CA TYR A 257 -25.08 -7.87 -2.79
C TYR A 257 -25.83 -7.30 -1.57
N GLY A 258 -26.89 -6.54 -1.83
CA GLY A 258 -27.64 -5.81 -0.80
C GLY A 258 -26.91 -4.58 -0.23
N ALA A 259 -25.75 -4.22 -0.79
CA ALA A 259 -24.90 -3.13 -0.33
C ALA A 259 -25.39 -1.76 -0.83
N ASN A 260 -25.20 -0.73 0.00
CA ASN A 260 -25.49 0.67 -0.33
C ASN A 260 -24.23 1.55 -0.36
N PHE A 261 -23.20 1.19 0.39
CA PHE A 261 -21.85 1.75 0.29
C PHE A 261 -20.84 0.72 0.77
N VAL A 262 -19.58 0.93 0.43
CA VAL A 262 -18.42 0.17 0.93
C VAL A 262 -17.47 1.11 1.68
N SER A 263 -16.75 0.57 2.64
CA SER A 263 -15.73 1.27 3.42
C SER A 263 -14.48 0.39 3.57
N GLY A 264 -13.39 0.96 4.07
CA GLY A 264 -12.15 0.23 4.33
C GLY A 264 -11.06 0.65 3.35
N ILE A 265 -10.20 -0.28 2.98
CA ILE A 265 -9.00 -0.09 2.15
C ILE A 265 -8.17 1.16 2.51
N PRO A 266 -7.93 1.48 3.81
CA PRO A 266 -7.08 2.62 4.16
C PRO A 266 -5.64 2.40 3.67
N GLU A 267 -4.81 3.44 3.55
CA GLU A 267 -5.00 4.82 4.00
C GLU A 267 -5.19 5.81 2.84
N HIS A 268 -6.31 6.55 2.88
CA HIS A 268 -6.65 7.60 1.93
C HIS A 268 -7.25 8.79 2.65
N ALA A 269 -6.90 10.00 2.22
CA ALA A 269 -7.59 11.21 2.62
C ALA A 269 -8.92 11.32 1.87
N THR A 270 -9.91 10.49 2.23
CA THR A 270 -11.21 10.40 1.57
C THR A 270 -12.34 10.16 2.60
N ALA A 271 -13.59 10.12 2.13
CA ALA A 271 -14.73 9.81 2.98
C ALA A 271 -14.74 8.32 3.39
N MET A 272 -15.26 8.02 4.59
CA MET A 272 -15.41 6.63 5.06
C MET A 272 -16.24 5.76 4.11
N ALA A 273 -17.28 6.34 3.51
CA ALA A 273 -18.00 5.72 2.40
C ALA A 273 -17.24 6.02 1.11
N LEU A 274 -16.62 4.99 0.54
CA LEU A 274 -15.76 5.11 -0.62
C LEU A 274 -16.57 5.58 -1.83
N LYS A 275 -15.97 6.48 -2.60
CA LYS A 275 -16.59 7.08 -3.79
C LYS A 275 -16.39 6.16 -4.99
N PRO A 276 -17.33 6.12 -5.93
CA PRO A 276 -17.11 5.45 -7.20
C PRO A 276 -15.96 6.08 -7.99
N THR A 277 -15.13 5.24 -8.60
CA THR A 277 -13.92 5.62 -9.37
C THR A 277 -14.06 5.29 -10.86
N ARG A 278 -15.11 4.55 -11.26
CA ARG A 278 -15.35 4.22 -12.67
C ARG A 278 -16.83 3.92 -12.94
N GLY A 279 -17.31 4.38 -14.10
CA GLY A 279 -18.67 4.13 -14.58
C GLY A 279 -19.37 5.39 -15.08
N PRO A 280 -20.66 5.30 -15.45
CA PRO A 280 -21.43 6.44 -15.93
C PRO A 280 -21.46 7.57 -14.91
N GLY A 281 -21.17 8.80 -15.34
CA GLY A 281 -21.19 9.99 -14.48
C GLY A 281 -19.97 10.15 -13.57
N VAL A 282 -18.97 9.28 -13.67
CA VAL A 282 -17.66 9.46 -13.04
C VAL A 282 -16.70 9.98 -14.09
N ASP A 283 -16.33 11.26 -14.01
CA ASP A 283 -15.26 11.84 -14.82
C ASP A 283 -13.95 11.11 -14.55
N ARG A 284 -13.05 11.02 -15.55
CA ARG A 284 -11.77 10.27 -15.52
C ARG A 284 -11.14 10.24 -14.11
N SER A 285 -11.40 9.15 -13.40
CA SER A 285 -11.07 8.99 -11.99
C SER A 285 -10.05 7.87 -11.80
N GLU A 286 -9.14 8.09 -10.86
CA GLU A 286 -8.13 7.13 -10.46
C GLU A 286 -8.73 6.09 -9.52
N PRO A 287 -8.27 4.83 -9.57
CA PRO A 287 -8.68 3.83 -8.60
C PRO A 287 -8.06 4.16 -7.24
N TYR A 288 -8.62 3.61 -6.17
CA TYR A 288 -7.97 3.66 -4.86
C TYR A 288 -6.65 2.89 -4.93
N ARG A 289 -5.54 3.56 -4.61
CA ARG A 289 -4.20 2.96 -4.68
C ARG A 289 -3.73 2.57 -3.28
N LEU A 290 -3.32 1.33 -3.11
CA LEU A 290 -2.66 0.82 -1.91
C LEU A 290 -1.20 0.57 -2.26
N PHE A 291 -0.39 1.59 -1.97
CA PHE A 291 1.05 1.60 -2.15
C PHE A 291 1.60 2.57 -1.11
N ASN A 292 2.28 2.05 -0.08
CA ASN A 292 2.77 2.86 1.02
C ASN A 292 3.81 3.85 0.47
N SER A 293 3.57 5.14 0.64
CA SER A 293 4.43 6.20 0.10
C SER A 293 4.42 7.43 0.99
N ASP A 294 5.59 8.08 1.02
CA ASP A 294 5.76 9.36 1.69
C ASP A 294 5.23 10.48 0.79
N VAL A 295 3.97 10.87 1.04
CA VAL A 295 3.26 11.86 0.22
C VAL A 295 3.32 13.23 0.88
N PHE A 296 4.28 14.05 0.45
CA PHE A 296 4.40 15.43 0.91
C PHE A 296 3.16 16.26 0.54
N GLU A 297 2.60 16.95 1.54
CA GLU A 297 1.42 17.81 1.43
C GLU A 297 0.26 17.14 0.65
N TYR A 298 -0.11 15.93 1.08
CA TYR A 298 -1.13 15.11 0.43
C TYR A 298 -2.44 15.88 0.17
N LEU A 299 -3.14 15.50 -0.92
CA LEU A 299 -4.43 16.08 -1.26
C LEU A 299 -5.55 15.55 -0.37
N ALA A 300 -6.42 16.45 0.08
CA ALA A 300 -7.71 16.07 0.63
C ALA A 300 -8.66 15.56 -0.47
N ASP A 301 -9.54 14.63 -0.09
CA ASP A 301 -10.56 14.01 -0.95
C ASP A 301 -10.01 13.33 -2.21
N SER A 302 -9.00 12.48 -2.02
CA SER A 302 -8.25 11.81 -3.09
C SER A 302 -8.25 10.29 -2.92
N PRO A 303 -8.35 9.50 -4.01
CA PRO A 303 -8.13 8.05 -3.99
C PRO A 303 -6.64 7.67 -3.96
N PHE A 304 -5.75 8.65 -3.92
CA PHE A 304 -4.31 8.44 -3.86
C PHE A 304 -3.88 7.85 -2.52
N GLY A 305 -3.12 6.76 -2.56
CA GLY A 305 -2.63 6.08 -1.36
C GLY A 305 -1.65 6.92 -0.56
N LEU A 306 -1.64 6.69 0.76
CA LEU A 306 -0.76 7.38 1.71
C LEU A 306 0.26 6.40 2.32
N TYR A 307 0.47 6.45 3.62
CA TYR A 307 1.58 5.80 4.31
C TYR A 307 1.31 4.32 4.67
N GLY A 308 0.02 3.97 4.86
CA GLY A 308 -0.42 2.61 5.22
C GLY A 308 -1.37 1.98 4.21
N SER A 309 -1.45 0.64 4.23
CA SER A 309 -2.31 -0.16 3.37
C SER A 309 -2.95 -1.32 4.13
N ILE A 310 -4.28 -1.39 4.18
CA ILE A 310 -5.03 -2.56 4.68
C ILE A 310 -6.06 -2.98 3.64
N PRO A 311 -5.83 -4.06 2.85
CA PRO A 311 -6.71 -4.46 1.75
C PRO A 311 -8.01 -5.19 2.20
N LEU A 312 -8.69 -4.64 3.22
CA LEU A 312 -9.98 -5.07 3.74
C LEU A 312 -11.06 -4.09 3.30
N MET A 313 -12.09 -4.59 2.63
CA MET A 313 -13.30 -3.84 2.31
C MET A 313 -14.51 -4.42 3.02
N ILE A 314 -15.36 -3.56 3.56
CA ILE A 314 -16.61 -3.92 4.25
C ILE A 314 -17.77 -3.27 3.52
N SER A 315 -18.80 -4.05 3.19
CA SER A 315 -20.05 -3.56 2.63
C SER A 315 -21.07 -3.25 3.71
N HIS A 316 -21.95 -2.29 3.44
CA HIS A 316 -22.98 -1.85 4.39
C HIS A 316 -24.32 -1.71 3.69
N SER A 317 -25.34 -2.36 4.25
CA SER A 317 -26.74 -2.26 3.83
C SER A 317 -27.54 -1.34 4.75
N LYS A 318 -28.56 -0.66 4.19
CA LYS A 318 -29.58 0.07 4.98
C LYS A 318 -30.33 -0.81 5.98
N THR A 319 -30.32 -2.12 5.77
CA THR A 319 -30.95 -3.10 6.68
C THR A 319 -30.05 -3.50 7.85
N GLY A 320 -28.83 -2.96 7.93
CA GLY A 320 -27.83 -3.30 8.96
C GLY A 320 -27.00 -4.55 8.63
N LYS A 321 -27.25 -5.19 7.48
CA LYS A 321 -26.42 -6.29 6.98
C LYS A 321 -25.08 -5.79 6.44
N SER A 322 -24.02 -6.54 6.69
CA SER A 322 -22.67 -6.31 6.21
C SER A 322 -21.97 -7.61 5.88
N CYS A 323 -21.09 -7.57 4.89
CA CYS A 323 -20.10 -8.60 4.64
C CYS A 323 -18.74 -7.94 4.39
N GLY A 324 -17.67 -8.72 4.49
CA GLY A 324 -16.31 -8.24 4.25
C GLY A 324 -15.57 -9.09 3.23
N PHE A 325 -14.62 -8.45 2.55
CA PHE A 325 -13.68 -9.09 1.64
C PHE A 325 -12.28 -8.57 1.95
N PHE A 326 -11.34 -9.48 2.18
CA PHE A 326 -9.95 -9.14 2.46
C PHE A 326 -9.04 -9.89 1.49
N TRP A 327 -8.24 -9.15 0.71
CA TRP A 327 -7.22 -9.75 -0.15
C TRP A 327 -5.87 -9.65 0.54
N LEU A 328 -5.37 -10.76 1.07
CA LEU A 328 -4.03 -10.85 1.64
C LEU A 328 -2.99 -10.85 0.52
N ASN A 329 -2.68 -9.66 0.03
CA ASN A 329 -1.59 -9.43 -0.92
C ASN A 329 -0.75 -8.27 -0.43
N ALA A 330 0.56 -8.41 -0.57
CA ALA A 330 1.48 -7.33 -0.29
C ALA A 330 1.59 -6.39 -1.50
N ALA A 331 1.68 -6.87 -2.74
CA ALA A 331 2.01 -6.09 -3.95
C ALA A 331 1.12 -4.84 -4.22
N GLU A 332 1.53 -3.99 -5.17
CA GLU A 332 0.82 -2.73 -5.49
C GLU A 332 -0.60 -3.08 -5.85
N MET A 333 -1.56 -2.50 -5.15
CA MET A 333 -2.98 -2.73 -5.44
C MET A 333 -3.65 -1.45 -5.88
N GLN A 334 -4.46 -1.57 -6.93
CA GLN A 334 -5.35 -0.54 -7.41
C GLN A 334 -6.76 -1.10 -7.45
N ILE A 335 -7.71 -0.41 -6.81
CA ILE A 335 -9.07 -0.90 -6.59
C ILE A 335 -10.07 0.13 -7.11
N ASP A 336 -10.88 -0.31 -8.07
CA ASP A 336 -12.01 0.46 -8.56
C ASP A 336 -13.27 0.20 -7.73
N VAL A 337 -14.03 1.25 -7.42
CA VAL A 337 -15.44 1.17 -6.97
C VAL A 337 -16.32 1.56 -8.16
N LEU A 338 -17.20 0.66 -8.57
CA LEU A 338 -17.89 0.76 -9.85
C LEU A 338 -19.32 1.28 -9.66
N VAL A 339 -19.74 2.21 -10.50
CA VAL A 339 -21.12 2.72 -10.52
C VAL A 339 -22.07 1.71 -11.17
N ASP A 340 -23.32 1.66 -10.71
CA ASP A 340 -24.39 0.93 -11.40
C ASP A 340 -24.41 1.22 -12.90
N GLY A 341 -24.44 0.15 -13.72
CA GLY A 341 -24.39 0.26 -15.17
C GLY A 341 -22.98 0.41 -15.77
N TRP A 342 -21.91 0.37 -14.97
CA TRP A 342 -20.51 0.38 -15.47
C TRP A 342 -20.22 -0.71 -16.51
N ALA A 343 -20.90 -1.86 -16.41
CA ALA A 343 -20.71 -3.00 -17.29
C ALA A 343 -21.40 -2.85 -18.66
N GLY A 344 -22.26 -1.83 -18.86
CA GLY A 344 -23.08 -1.71 -20.08
C GLY A 344 -24.05 -2.88 -20.30
N GLU A 345 -24.47 -3.13 -21.54
CA GLU A 345 -25.24 -4.33 -21.95
C GLU A 345 -24.30 -5.57 -21.97
N SER A 346 -23.72 -5.95 -20.84
CA SER A 346 -22.70 -7.01 -20.75
C SER A 346 -23.22 -8.44 -20.99
N GLY A 347 -24.46 -8.63 -21.46
CA GLY A 347 -25.03 -9.95 -21.80
C GLY A 347 -25.17 -10.94 -20.63
N ILE A 348 -24.64 -10.62 -19.45
CA ILE A 348 -24.77 -11.39 -18.21
C ILE A 348 -25.94 -10.81 -17.42
N SER A 349 -27.08 -11.49 -17.42
CA SER A 349 -28.23 -11.13 -16.60
C SER A 349 -27.93 -11.44 -15.12
N LEU A 350 -27.28 -10.50 -14.42
CA LEU A 350 -27.14 -10.59 -12.97
C LEU A 350 -28.49 -10.27 -12.30
N PRO A 351 -28.84 -10.90 -11.17
CA PRO A 351 -30.05 -10.59 -10.43
C PRO A 351 -30.15 -9.07 -10.16
N SER A 352 -31.28 -8.46 -10.54
CA SER A 352 -31.56 -7.03 -10.33
C SER A 352 -31.94 -6.74 -8.88
N GLU A 353 -31.11 -7.18 -7.95
CA GLU A 353 -31.37 -6.93 -6.53
C GLU A 353 -31.17 -5.45 -6.21
N LYS A 354 -32.03 -4.93 -5.33
CA LYS A 354 -31.96 -3.55 -4.85
C LYS A 354 -30.70 -3.39 -3.99
N GLY A 355 -29.69 -2.71 -4.54
CA GLY A 355 -28.42 -2.43 -3.87
C GLY A 355 -27.40 -3.51 -4.19
N ARG A 356 -26.40 -3.17 -5.00
CA ARG A 356 -25.20 -3.95 -5.27
C ARG A 356 -24.07 -2.96 -5.44
N ILE A 357 -22.88 -3.30 -4.96
CA ILE A 357 -21.67 -2.55 -5.27
C ILE A 357 -20.66 -3.50 -5.86
N ASP A 358 -20.20 -3.18 -7.06
CA ASP A 358 -19.18 -3.93 -7.75
C ASP A 358 -17.83 -3.20 -7.56
N THR A 359 -16.77 -3.96 -7.37
CA THR A 359 -15.41 -3.45 -7.22
C THR A 359 -14.46 -4.26 -8.09
N PHE A 360 -13.38 -3.64 -8.56
CA PHE A 360 -12.39 -4.31 -9.41
C PHE A 360 -10.99 -4.15 -8.83
N TRP A 361 -10.42 -5.27 -8.39
CA TRP A 361 -9.17 -5.34 -7.66
C TRP A 361 -8.06 -5.76 -8.62
N MET A 362 -6.96 -5.02 -8.61
CA MET A 362 -5.82 -5.21 -9.52
C MET A 362 -4.55 -5.19 -8.67
N GLY A 363 -3.79 -6.28 -8.65
CA GLY A 363 -2.54 -6.42 -7.90
C GLY A 363 -1.36 -6.70 -8.81
N GLU A 364 -0.21 -6.08 -8.56
CA GLU A 364 0.97 -6.22 -9.44
C GLU A 364 1.55 -7.64 -9.47
N ALA A 365 1.50 -8.35 -8.35
CA ALA A 365 2.13 -9.67 -8.21
C ALA A 365 1.50 -10.48 -7.05
N GLY A 366 2.05 -11.67 -6.81
CA GLY A 366 1.73 -12.50 -5.64
C GLY A 366 0.79 -13.62 -6.01
N ILE A 367 -0.02 -14.07 -5.05
CA ILE A 367 -1.08 -15.05 -5.26
C ILE A 367 -2.45 -14.42 -5.00
N VAL A 368 -3.52 -15.12 -5.39
CA VAL A 368 -4.84 -14.84 -4.81
C VAL A 368 -4.87 -15.53 -3.45
N ASP A 369 -4.97 -14.77 -2.37
CA ASP A 369 -5.25 -15.29 -1.02
C ASP A 369 -6.31 -14.38 -0.39
N THR A 370 -7.57 -14.78 -0.50
CA THR A 370 -8.72 -13.91 -0.22
C THR A 370 -9.60 -14.52 0.85
N PHE A 371 -10.15 -13.67 1.70
CA PHE A 371 -11.05 -14.03 2.79
C PHE A 371 -12.41 -13.37 2.60
N PHE A 372 -13.45 -14.15 2.79
CA PHE A 372 -14.84 -13.71 2.75
C PHE A 372 -15.41 -13.79 4.16
N PHE A 373 -15.97 -12.68 4.62
CA PHE A 373 -16.54 -12.52 5.96
C PHE A 373 -18.05 -12.30 5.82
N VAL A 374 -18.87 -13.22 6.33
CA VAL A 374 -20.32 -13.19 6.08
C VAL A 374 -21.12 -12.26 7.00
N GLY A 375 -20.49 -11.66 8.01
CA GLY A 375 -21.17 -10.81 8.98
C GLY A 375 -22.01 -11.61 9.99
N PRO A 376 -23.25 -11.20 10.32
CA PRO A 376 -24.14 -10.38 9.50
C PRO A 376 -24.06 -8.86 9.73
N GLY A 377 -23.47 -8.37 10.81
CA GLY A 377 -23.32 -6.93 11.07
C GLY A 377 -21.87 -6.44 10.94
N PRO A 378 -21.62 -5.11 10.93
CA PRO A 378 -20.27 -4.55 10.86
C PRO A 378 -19.34 -5.06 11.98
N LYS A 379 -19.88 -5.22 13.20
CA LYS A 379 -19.12 -5.76 14.34
C LYS A 379 -18.67 -7.19 14.10
N ASP A 380 -19.51 -8.01 13.49
CA ASP A 380 -19.23 -9.42 13.23
C ASP A 380 -18.15 -9.54 12.15
N VAL A 381 -18.22 -8.72 11.10
CA VAL A 381 -17.18 -8.65 10.06
C VAL A 381 -15.82 -8.27 10.66
N VAL A 382 -15.76 -7.26 11.53
CA VAL A 382 -14.51 -6.87 12.21
C VAL A 382 -14.02 -7.97 13.16
N SER A 383 -14.93 -8.66 13.86
CA SER A 383 -14.57 -9.80 14.71
C SER A 383 -14.03 -10.99 13.91
N GLN A 384 -14.60 -11.27 12.74
CA GLN A 384 -14.13 -12.28 11.79
C GLN A 384 -12.74 -11.90 11.26
N TYR A 385 -12.54 -10.65 10.84
CA TYR A 385 -11.25 -10.16 10.37
C TYR A 385 -10.16 -10.23 11.44
N THR A 386 -10.42 -9.74 12.66
CA THR A 386 -9.44 -9.79 13.77
C THR A 386 -9.20 -11.20 14.32
N THR A 387 -10.07 -12.16 13.99
CA THR A 387 -9.80 -13.59 14.21
C THR A 387 -8.72 -14.10 13.25
N VAL A 388 -8.62 -13.54 12.04
CA VAL A 388 -7.59 -13.88 11.05
C VAL A 388 -6.29 -13.13 11.32
N THR A 389 -6.37 -11.82 11.57
CA THR A 389 -5.20 -10.91 11.57
C THR A 389 -4.72 -10.50 12.97
N GLY A 390 -5.42 -10.93 14.01
CA GLY A 390 -5.14 -10.55 15.39
C GLY A 390 -5.94 -9.34 15.86
N LYS A 391 -5.94 -9.15 17.18
CA LYS A 391 -6.62 -8.03 17.84
C LYS A 391 -5.63 -6.91 18.12
N PRO A 392 -6.09 -5.65 18.25
CA PRO A 392 -5.23 -4.57 18.72
C PRO A 392 -4.52 -4.97 20.03
N ALA A 393 -3.22 -4.69 20.10
CA ALA A 393 -2.46 -4.84 21.34
C ALA A 393 -3.06 -3.92 22.41
N MET A 394 -3.00 -4.33 23.68
CA MET A 394 -3.44 -3.47 24.77
C MET A 394 -2.45 -2.31 24.92
N PRO A 395 -2.84 -1.05 24.65
CA PRO A 395 -1.93 0.08 24.78
C PRO A 395 -1.46 0.26 26.22
N GLN A 396 -0.25 0.80 26.37
CA GLN A 396 0.17 1.39 27.65
C GLN A 396 -0.81 2.52 28.02
N HIS A 397 -1.16 2.65 29.30
CA HIS A 397 -2.21 3.60 29.72
C HIS A 397 -1.92 5.04 29.27
N PHE A 398 -0.67 5.51 29.45
CA PHE A 398 -0.23 6.85 29.06
C PHE A 398 -0.37 7.11 27.54
N ALA A 399 -0.32 6.06 26.71
CA ALA A 399 -0.35 6.18 25.25
C ALA A 399 -1.75 6.58 24.71
N THR A 400 -2.76 6.59 25.58
CA THR A 400 -4.12 7.06 25.26
C THR A 400 -4.37 8.51 25.67
N ALA A 401 -3.41 9.13 26.36
CA ALA A 401 -3.50 10.49 26.86
C ALA A 401 -2.94 11.52 25.86
N TYR A 402 -2.70 12.76 26.31
CA TYR A 402 -2.21 13.81 25.43
C TYR A 402 -0.69 13.71 25.21
N HIS A 403 -0.29 13.70 23.94
CA HIS A 403 1.09 13.65 23.48
C HIS A 403 1.48 15.00 22.90
N GLN A 404 2.57 15.57 23.39
CA GLN A 404 3.10 16.84 22.94
C GLN A 404 4.36 16.59 22.08
N CYS A 405 4.30 17.01 20.83
CA CYS A 405 5.35 16.82 19.81
C CYS A 405 5.52 18.07 18.94
N ARG A 406 6.71 18.23 18.37
CA ARG A 406 7.02 19.08 17.21
C ARG A 406 8.34 18.64 16.58
N TRP A 407 8.54 18.97 15.32
CA TRP A 407 9.87 19.02 14.70
C TRP A 407 10.50 20.40 14.92
N ASN A 408 11.53 20.60 15.74
CA ASN A 408 12.04 19.78 16.85
C ASN A 408 11.99 20.61 18.15
N TYR A 409 12.02 19.96 19.32
CA TYR A 409 12.54 20.62 20.53
C TYR A 409 14.05 20.80 20.40
N ARG A 410 14.55 21.97 20.82
CA ARG A 410 15.92 22.40 20.50
C ARG A 410 16.98 21.63 21.29
N ASP A 411 16.74 21.41 22.59
CA ASP A 411 17.70 20.90 23.56
C ASP A 411 16.98 20.48 24.86
N GLU A 412 17.74 20.03 25.87
CA GLU A 412 17.23 19.68 27.20
C GLU A 412 16.52 20.85 27.91
N GLU A 413 16.97 22.09 27.70
CA GLU A 413 16.36 23.28 28.32
C GLU A 413 14.98 23.56 27.71
N ASP A 414 14.83 23.43 26.39
CA ASP A 414 13.53 23.55 25.71
C ASP A 414 12.54 22.49 26.17
N VAL A 415 13.01 21.25 26.40
CA VAL A 415 12.20 20.16 26.97
C VAL A 415 11.72 20.51 28.38
N GLU A 416 12.62 20.90 29.27
CA GLU A 416 12.29 21.28 30.65
C GLU A 416 11.37 22.52 30.69
N HIS A 417 11.62 23.49 29.80
CA HIS A 417 10.78 24.67 29.67
C HIS A 417 9.34 24.30 29.30
N VAL A 418 9.15 23.48 28.26
CA VAL A 418 7.83 23.05 27.79
C VAL A 418 7.11 22.25 28.89
N ASP A 419 7.78 21.26 29.49
CA ASP A 419 7.26 20.47 30.61
C ASP A 419 6.79 21.36 31.77
N SER A 420 7.59 22.37 32.15
CA SER A 420 7.23 23.32 33.21
C SER A 420 6.03 24.20 32.85
N LYS A 421 5.85 24.56 31.57
CA LYS A 421 4.73 25.40 31.13
C LYS A 421 3.41 24.64 31.15
N PHE A 422 3.39 23.34 30.88
CA PHE A 422 2.18 22.53 31.09
C PHE A 422 1.72 22.56 32.56
N ASP A 423 2.67 22.47 33.50
CA ASP A 423 2.35 22.59 34.93
C ASP A 423 1.91 24.01 35.31
N GLU A 424 2.60 25.05 34.81
CA GLU A 424 2.27 26.46 35.07
C GLU A 424 0.86 26.82 34.59
N PHE A 425 0.45 26.31 33.43
CA PHE A 425 -0.85 26.60 32.82
C PHE A 425 -1.95 25.59 33.17
N ASP A 426 -1.67 24.61 34.04
CA ASP A 426 -2.61 23.56 34.45
C ASP A 426 -3.20 22.79 33.24
N ILE A 427 -2.34 22.44 32.27
CA ILE A 427 -2.70 21.65 31.09
C ILE A 427 -2.10 20.25 31.26
N PRO A 428 -2.90 19.18 31.35
CA PRO A 428 -2.38 17.83 31.50
C PRO A 428 -1.77 17.32 30.19
N TYR A 429 -0.62 16.65 30.29
CA TYR A 429 0.00 15.86 29.22
C TYR A 429 0.84 14.73 29.80
N ASP A 430 0.98 13.64 29.05
CA ASP A 430 1.63 12.42 29.50
C ASP A 430 2.95 12.14 28.78
N VAL A 431 3.10 12.57 27.53
CA VAL A 431 4.26 12.20 26.70
C VAL A 431 4.87 13.39 25.97
N LEU A 432 6.18 13.58 26.11
CA LEU A 432 6.96 14.51 25.31
C LEU A 432 7.75 13.77 24.22
N TRP A 433 7.72 14.26 22.99
CA TRP A 433 8.32 13.59 21.84
C TRP A 433 9.56 14.33 21.35
N LEU A 434 10.62 13.59 21.03
CA LEU A 434 11.83 14.10 20.39
C LEU A 434 11.94 13.55 18.96
N ASP A 435 11.84 14.47 18.01
CA ASP A 435 11.99 14.23 16.58
C ASP A 435 13.50 14.23 16.20
N ILE A 436 13.85 14.09 14.92
CA ILE A 436 15.15 13.64 14.40
C ILE A 436 16.36 14.47 14.84
N GLU A 437 16.18 15.73 15.21
CA GLU A 437 17.29 16.60 15.65
C GLU A 437 17.88 16.22 17.02
N HIS A 438 17.28 15.28 17.76
CA HIS A 438 17.87 14.79 19.01
C HIS A 438 19.09 13.89 18.80
N THR A 439 19.29 13.38 17.58
CA THR A 439 20.33 12.42 17.23
C THR A 439 21.66 13.10 16.83
N ASP A 440 22.79 12.42 16.99
CA ASP A 440 24.08 12.89 16.45
C ASP A 440 24.10 12.71 14.92
N GLY A 441 23.73 13.76 14.20
CA GLY A 441 23.82 13.82 12.74
C GLY A 441 22.94 12.78 12.03
N LYS A 442 21.74 12.50 12.59
CA LYS A 442 20.75 11.53 12.07
C LYS A 442 21.26 10.08 12.15
N ARG A 443 22.09 9.79 13.16
CA ARG A 443 22.45 8.43 13.56
C ARG A 443 21.49 7.97 14.65
N TYR A 444 20.55 7.09 14.35
CA TYR A 444 19.63 6.56 15.36
C TYR A 444 20.36 5.79 16.46
N PHE A 445 19.75 5.66 17.64
CA PHE A 445 20.36 5.17 18.89
C PHE A 445 21.51 6.03 19.44
N THR A 446 21.63 7.28 18.99
CA THR A 446 22.60 8.26 19.51
C THR A 446 21.88 9.50 19.99
N TRP A 447 22.61 10.36 20.69
CA TRP A 447 22.14 11.67 21.17
C TRP A 447 23.14 12.73 20.71
N ASP A 448 22.65 13.87 20.22
CA ASP A 448 23.52 15.04 20.04
C ASP A 448 23.95 15.54 21.42
N LEU A 449 25.18 15.25 21.84
CA LEU A 449 25.66 15.58 23.19
C LEU A 449 25.93 17.07 23.41
N VAL A 450 25.80 17.92 22.37
CA VAL A 450 25.81 19.38 22.54
C VAL A 450 24.44 19.86 23.00
N LEU A 451 23.36 19.28 22.46
CA LEU A 451 21.97 19.67 22.72
C LEU A 451 21.32 18.84 23.84
N PHE A 452 21.69 17.57 23.93
CA PHE A 452 21.18 16.56 24.87
C PHE A 452 22.33 15.85 25.61
N PRO A 453 23.11 16.58 26.45
CA PRO A 453 24.26 16.01 27.17
C PRO A 453 23.91 15.01 28.29
N HIS A 454 22.69 15.05 28.85
CA HIS A 454 22.21 14.23 29.97
C HIS A 454 20.82 13.60 29.69
N PRO A 455 20.67 12.81 28.61
CA PRO A 455 19.35 12.36 28.14
C PRO A 455 18.60 11.51 29.17
N ALA A 456 19.33 10.71 29.96
CA ALA A 456 18.74 9.91 31.03
C ALA A 456 18.22 10.77 32.19
N GLU A 457 18.90 11.88 32.53
CA GLU A 457 18.42 12.81 33.57
C GLU A 457 17.15 13.53 33.11
N MET A 458 17.14 14.02 31.87
CA MET A 458 15.97 14.64 31.25
C MET A 458 14.75 13.71 31.30
N GLN A 459 14.91 12.44 30.89
CA GLN A 459 13.83 11.44 30.97
C GLN A 459 13.38 11.20 32.42
N ASN A 460 14.32 11.08 33.36
CA ASN A 460 13.99 10.85 34.77
C ASN A 460 13.24 12.03 35.41
N LYS A 461 13.51 13.28 34.99
CA LYS A 461 12.76 14.47 35.42
C LYS A 461 11.29 14.40 34.99
N LEU A 462 11.02 13.97 33.76
CA LEU A 462 9.66 13.73 33.27
C LEU A 462 9.01 12.56 34.05
N ALA A 463 9.73 11.45 34.19
CA ALA A 463 9.25 10.25 34.88
C ALA A 463 8.88 10.53 36.36
N ALA A 464 9.59 11.44 37.03
CA ALA A 464 9.28 11.87 38.39
C ALA A 464 7.89 12.53 38.52
N LYS A 465 7.34 13.04 37.41
CA LYS A 465 5.98 13.60 37.32
C LYS A 465 4.96 12.59 36.76
N GLY A 466 5.36 11.34 36.52
CA GLY A 466 4.54 10.32 35.87
C GLY A 466 4.44 10.48 34.35
N ARG A 467 5.30 11.30 33.73
CA ARG A 467 5.36 11.52 32.28
C ARG A 467 6.37 10.59 31.62
N HIS A 468 6.22 10.43 30.31
CA HIS A 468 7.05 9.59 29.46
C HIS A 468 7.71 10.41 28.35
N MET A 469 8.73 9.82 27.72
CA MET A 469 9.37 10.37 26.54
C MET A 469 9.23 9.39 25.38
N VAL A 470 9.08 9.93 24.17
CA VAL A 470 9.20 9.18 22.92
C VAL A 470 10.34 9.73 22.09
N THR A 471 11.21 8.88 21.54
CA THR A 471 12.21 9.29 20.53
C THR A 471 11.95 8.61 19.19
N ILE A 472 12.20 9.35 18.10
CA ILE A 472 12.13 8.82 16.75
C ILE A 472 13.31 7.88 16.43
N VAL A 473 13.02 6.77 15.77
CA VAL A 473 13.97 5.78 15.26
C VAL A 473 13.47 5.28 13.90
N ASP A 474 14.07 5.78 12.82
CA ASP A 474 13.66 5.46 11.45
C ASP A 474 14.48 4.29 10.89
N PRO A 475 14.02 3.66 9.79
CA PRO A 475 14.64 2.43 9.29
C PRO A 475 15.88 2.63 8.42
N HIS A 476 16.23 3.87 8.11
CA HIS A 476 17.37 4.21 7.27
C HIS A 476 18.62 4.45 8.12
N ILE A 477 19.66 3.68 7.86
CA ILE A 477 20.91 3.72 8.63
C ILE A 477 21.95 4.52 7.86
N LYS A 478 22.42 5.62 8.45
CA LYS A 478 23.49 6.46 7.88
C LYS A 478 24.70 5.61 7.49
N ARG A 479 25.16 5.73 6.25
CA ARG A 479 26.37 5.05 5.74
C ARG A 479 27.62 5.80 6.20
N ASP A 480 28.14 5.39 7.35
CA ASP A 480 29.31 5.97 8.01
C ASP A 480 30.11 4.87 8.72
N GLU A 481 31.36 4.64 8.30
CA GLU A 481 32.24 3.60 8.85
C GLU A 481 32.59 3.81 10.34
N SER A 482 32.45 5.04 10.84
CA SER A 482 32.63 5.33 12.26
C SER A 482 31.38 4.99 13.10
N PHE A 483 30.23 4.82 12.45
CA PHE A 483 28.97 4.48 13.09
C PHE A 483 28.86 2.96 13.29
N GLN A 484 28.96 2.51 14.55
CA GLN A 484 29.02 1.08 14.88
C GLN A 484 27.81 0.28 14.40
N LEU A 485 26.61 0.87 14.46
CA LEU A 485 25.39 0.21 13.97
C LEU A 485 25.47 -0.08 12.48
N HIS A 486 25.95 0.88 11.68
CA HIS A 486 26.15 0.70 10.25
C HIS A 486 27.18 -0.38 9.97
N LYS A 487 28.36 -0.26 10.61
CA LYS A 487 29.45 -1.22 10.44
C LYS A 487 29.01 -2.66 10.75
N GLN A 488 28.31 -2.88 11.86
CA GLN A 488 27.80 -4.20 12.23
C GLN A 488 26.80 -4.73 11.20
N ALA A 489 25.83 -3.92 10.78
CA ALA A 489 24.84 -4.34 9.80
C ALA A 489 25.47 -4.70 8.43
N THR A 490 26.49 -3.94 8.01
CA THR A 490 27.30 -4.24 6.81
C THR A 490 28.05 -5.57 6.96
N GLU A 491 28.77 -5.77 8.06
CA GLU A 491 29.55 -6.99 8.32
C GLU A 491 28.67 -8.26 8.39
N MET A 492 27.44 -8.12 8.90
CA MET A 492 26.46 -9.20 9.01
C MET A 492 25.62 -9.40 7.74
N GLY A 493 25.73 -8.49 6.76
CA GLY A 493 24.97 -8.55 5.51
C GLY A 493 23.47 -8.32 5.66
N TYR A 494 23.06 -7.52 6.67
CA TYR A 494 21.67 -7.32 7.06
C TYR A 494 20.90 -6.28 6.25
N TYR A 495 21.57 -5.58 5.33
CA TYR A 495 20.92 -4.60 4.45
C TYR A 495 20.22 -5.23 3.25
N VAL A 496 19.14 -4.58 2.83
CA VAL A 496 18.51 -4.79 1.53
C VAL A 496 19.56 -4.65 0.43
N LYS A 497 19.53 -5.56 -0.54
CA LYS A 497 20.46 -5.58 -1.67
C LYS A 497 19.84 -4.95 -2.91
N ASP A 498 20.66 -4.35 -3.75
CA ASP A 498 20.27 -3.89 -5.09
C ASP A 498 20.30 -5.01 -6.14
N ALA A 499 19.92 -4.69 -7.38
CA ALA A 499 19.93 -5.64 -8.49
C ALA A 499 21.33 -6.19 -8.86
N THR A 500 22.41 -5.60 -8.32
CA THR A 500 23.79 -6.08 -8.47
C THR A 500 24.26 -6.95 -7.30
N GLY A 501 23.43 -7.10 -6.26
CA GLY A 501 23.74 -7.85 -5.04
C GLY A 501 24.52 -7.04 -3.99
N LYS A 502 24.66 -5.73 -4.17
CA LYS A 502 25.33 -4.83 -3.19
C LYS A 502 24.32 -4.24 -2.22
N ASP A 503 24.77 -3.78 -1.06
CA ASP A 503 23.91 -3.03 -0.14
C ASP A 503 23.29 -1.83 -0.84
N TYR A 504 21.97 -1.71 -0.74
CA TYR A 504 21.24 -0.60 -1.33
C TYR A 504 21.67 0.73 -0.69
N ASP A 505 21.96 1.72 -1.53
CA ASP A 505 22.34 3.09 -1.15
C ASP A 505 21.28 4.06 -1.67
N GLY A 506 20.47 4.55 -0.74
CA GLY A 506 19.44 5.57 -0.97
C GLY A 506 19.74 6.82 -0.16
N TRP A 507 19.04 7.91 -0.45
CA TRP A 507 19.16 9.16 0.30
C TRP A 507 17.93 9.35 1.20
N CYS A 508 18.18 9.72 2.45
CA CYS A 508 17.15 10.13 3.41
C CYS A 508 17.72 11.23 4.33
N TRP A 509 17.19 11.41 5.54
CA TRP A 509 17.62 12.47 6.48
C TRP A 509 19.13 12.56 6.72
N PRO A 510 19.89 11.46 6.91
CA PRO A 510 21.34 11.54 7.13
C PRO A 510 22.16 11.64 5.82
N GLY A 511 21.52 11.80 4.66
CA GLY A 511 22.13 11.67 3.34
C GLY A 511 22.18 10.20 2.91
N SER A 512 23.33 9.74 2.43
CA SER A 512 23.56 8.35 2.01
C SER A 512 23.24 7.36 3.15
N SER A 513 22.35 6.41 2.86
CA SER A 513 21.70 5.54 3.83
C SER A 513 21.47 4.13 3.27
N SER A 514 21.47 3.14 4.15
CA SER A 514 21.05 1.76 3.82
C SER A 514 19.90 1.31 4.71
N TYR A 515 19.09 0.37 4.22
CA TYR A 515 17.84 -0.06 4.84
C TYR A 515 17.94 -1.52 5.27
N LEU A 516 17.59 -1.84 6.51
CA LEU A 516 17.64 -3.21 7.03
C LEU A 516 16.59 -4.09 6.35
N ASP A 517 16.94 -5.34 6.02
CA ASP A 517 16.00 -6.31 5.47
C ASP A 517 15.14 -6.93 6.57
N MET A 518 14.05 -6.24 6.91
CA MET A 518 13.14 -6.65 7.99
C MET A 518 12.29 -7.88 7.67
N LEU A 519 12.33 -8.43 6.45
CA LEU A 519 11.72 -9.74 6.17
C LEU A 519 12.50 -10.87 6.84
N ASN A 520 13.80 -10.68 7.04
CA ASN A 520 14.63 -11.65 7.71
C ASN A 520 14.37 -11.61 9.24
N PRO A 521 13.84 -12.69 9.85
CA PRO A 521 13.58 -12.74 11.29
C PRO A 521 14.85 -12.59 12.15
N GLU A 522 16.03 -12.91 11.60
CA GLU A 522 17.30 -12.70 12.27
C GLU A 522 17.63 -11.20 12.40
N VAL A 523 17.42 -10.44 11.32
CA VAL A 523 17.59 -8.97 11.31
C VAL A 523 16.63 -8.32 12.30
N ARG A 524 15.37 -8.78 12.33
CA ARG A 524 14.37 -8.33 13.31
C ARG A 524 14.82 -8.57 14.75
N SER A 525 15.33 -9.77 15.04
CA SER A 525 15.83 -10.13 16.37
C SER A 525 17.04 -9.29 16.78
N TRP A 526 17.97 -9.05 15.85
CA TRP A 526 19.12 -8.16 16.07
C TRP A 526 18.72 -6.71 16.29
N TRP A 527 17.71 -6.22 15.56
CA TRP A 527 17.18 -4.87 15.72
C TRP A 527 16.52 -4.68 17.09
N ALA A 528 15.71 -5.64 17.54
CA ALA A 528 15.14 -5.63 18.90
C ALA A 528 16.22 -5.50 19.99
N ASP A 529 17.33 -6.24 19.86
CA ASP A 529 18.44 -6.17 20.82
C ASP A 529 19.03 -4.74 20.93
N LYS A 530 18.99 -3.94 19.86
CA LYS A 530 19.49 -2.55 19.89
C LYS A 530 18.71 -1.62 20.81
N PHE A 531 17.47 -1.96 21.16
CA PHE A 531 16.68 -1.20 22.14
C PHE A 531 16.98 -1.55 23.59
N SER A 532 17.85 -2.54 23.87
CA SER A 532 18.30 -2.79 25.25
C SER A 532 19.00 -1.54 25.82
N TYR A 533 18.81 -1.26 27.11
CA TYR A 533 19.41 -0.07 27.76
C TYR A 533 20.95 -0.04 27.67
N SER A 534 21.59 -1.19 27.49
CA SER A 534 23.03 -1.31 27.25
C SER A 534 23.44 -0.90 25.84
N ASN A 535 22.59 -1.13 24.83
CA ASN A 535 22.87 -0.78 23.45
C ASN A 535 22.41 0.65 23.13
N TYR A 536 21.20 1.04 23.55
CA TYR A 536 20.70 2.40 23.42
C TYR A 536 21.10 3.24 24.63
N VAL A 537 22.37 3.60 24.70
CA VAL A 537 22.93 4.38 25.82
C VAL A 537 22.17 5.71 25.97
N GLY A 538 21.75 6.01 27.19
CA GLY A 538 20.95 7.19 27.50
C GLY A 538 19.43 6.95 27.53
N SER A 539 18.95 5.78 27.06
CA SER A 539 17.55 5.38 27.24
C SER A 539 17.24 4.93 28.67
N THR A 540 15.97 5.07 29.07
CA THR A 540 15.44 4.67 30.39
C THR A 540 14.13 3.89 30.23
N PRO A 541 13.60 3.25 31.29
CA PRO A 541 12.28 2.59 31.23
C PRO A 541 11.09 3.51 30.90
N SER A 542 11.25 4.82 31.02
CA SER A 542 10.25 5.81 30.62
C SER A 542 10.33 6.24 29.15
N LEU A 543 11.31 5.72 28.39
CA LEU A 543 11.47 6.00 26.97
C LEU A 543 10.72 4.97 26.11
N TYR A 544 9.95 5.49 25.17
CA TYR A 544 9.25 4.74 24.13
C TYR A 544 9.69 5.23 22.75
N ILE A 545 9.25 4.56 21.69
CA ILE A 545 9.82 4.73 20.35
C ILE A 545 8.73 5.13 19.35
N TRP A 546 9.09 6.04 18.46
CA TRP A 546 8.36 6.37 17.25
C TRP A 546 9.14 5.83 16.05
N ASN A 547 8.51 5.04 15.19
CA ASN A 547 9.06 4.70 13.88
C ASN A 547 8.38 5.55 12.81
N ASP A 548 9.18 6.30 12.04
CA ASP A 548 8.75 7.05 10.88
C ASP A 548 9.49 6.60 9.62
N MET A 549 9.13 7.17 8.46
CA MET A 549 9.81 6.98 7.17
C MET A 549 9.90 5.50 6.75
N ASN A 550 8.96 4.67 7.18
CA ASN A 550 9.04 3.22 7.13
C ASN A 550 8.26 2.56 5.99
N GLU A 551 7.75 3.35 5.07
CA GLU A 551 7.12 2.93 3.82
C GLU A 551 7.95 1.88 3.08
N PRO A 552 9.27 2.03 2.83
CA PRO A 552 10.27 3.04 3.28
C PRO A 552 10.46 4.30 2.41
N SER A 553 10.58 5.47 3.04
CA SER A 553 10.87 6.74 2.35
C SER A 553 12.32 6.84 1.87
N VAL A 554 12.50 7.06 0.56
CA VAL A 554 13.79 7.24 -0.11
C VAL A 554 13.74 8.46 -1.02
N PHE A 555 14.39 9.55 -0.62
CA PHE A 555 14.26 10.86 -1.28
C PHE A 555 14.73 10.89 -2.74
N ASN A 556 15.67 10.01 -3.12
CA ASN A 556 16.16 9.89 -4.49
C ASN A 556 15.64 8.64 -5.22
N GLY A 557 14.64 7.96 -4.66
CA GLY A 557 13.98 6.82 -5.29
C GLY A 557 12.74 7.22 -6.09
N PRO A 558 12.20 6.32 -6.94
CA PRO A 558 10.95 6.59 -7.64
C PRO A 558 9.81 6.68 -6.62
N GLU A 559 8.93 7.67 -6.80
CA GLU A 559 7.76 7.90 -5.91
C GLU A 559 8.16 8.07 -4.43
N VAL A 560 9.36 8.59 -4.17
CA VAL A 560 9.92 8.77 -2.81
C VAL A 560 10.00 7.43 -2.04
N CYS A 561 10.16 6.32 -2.75
CA CYS A 561 10.26 4.98 -2.20
C CYS A 561 11.41 4.21 -2.87
N HIS A 562 11.68 2.98 -2.43
CA HIS A 562 12.66 2.11 -3.08
C HIS A 562 12.34 1.93 -4.58
N SER A 563 13.37 1.71 -5.40
CA SER A 563 13.17 1.34 -6.81
C SER A 563 12.56 -0.05 -6.96
N TYR A 564 11.53 -0.16 -7.82
CA TYR A 564 10.85 -1.40 -8.22
C TYR A 564 11.82 -2.55 -8.60
N SER A 565 12.99 -2.22 -9.18
CA SER A 565 14.02 -3.18 -9.59
C SER A 565 14.99 -3.67 -8.51
N ILE A 566 14.95 -3.14 -7.28
CA ILE A 566 15.94 -3.47 -6.23
C ILE A 566 15.90 -4.96 -5.86
N LEU A 567 14.85 -5.70 -6.25
CA LEU A 567 14.55 -7.00 -5.68
C LEU A 567 14.54 -8.14 -6.69
N CYS A 568 15.45 -8.04 -7.65
CA CYS A 568 15.75 -9.02 -8.70
C CYS A 568 16.11 -10.43 -8.16
N PHE A 569 16.39 -10.56 -6.86
CA PHE A 569 16.52 -11.85 -6.18
C PHE A 569 15.64 -11.86 -4.93
N MET A 570 14.60 -12.68 -4.97
CA MET A 570 13.70 -13.10 -3.87
C MET A 570 12.47 -12.23 -3.51
N HIS A 571 12.44 -10.91 -3.72
CA HIS A 571 11.42 -10.12 -3.02
C HIS A 571 10.81 -8.94 -3.79
N GLU A 572 10.20 -9.14 -4.95
CA GLU A 572 9.35 -8.13 -5.64
C GLU A 572 8.09 -7.67 -4.82
N TYR A 573 8.04 -7.95 -3.52
CA TYR A 573 6.86 -7.90 -2.66
C TYR A 573 7.07 -7.06 -1.39
N LEU A 574 8.22 -6.38 -1.31
CA LEU A 574 8.75 -5.75 -0.10
C LEU A 574 8.13 -4.41 0.29
N PHE A 575 7.54 -3.68 -0.66
CA PHE A 575 7.16 -2.26 -0.45
C PHE A 575 6.04 -2.04 0.58
N TYR A 576 5.32 -3.09 0.97
CA TYR A 576 4.00 -2.93 1.60
C TYR A 576 3.94 -3.45 3.03
N PHE A 577 4.93 -4.27 3.37
CA PHE A 577 5.06 -4.97 4.63
C PHE A 577 6.26 -4.48 5.45
N PHE A 578 7.08 -3.62 4.86
CA PHE A 578 8.20 -2.97 5.53
C PHE A 578 7.73 -2.25 6.80
N PRO A 579 6.71 -1.36 6.78
CA PRO A 579 6.25 -0.67 7.99
C PRO A 579 5.78 -1.64 9.08
N PHE A 580 5.06 -2.70 8.68
CA PHE A 580 4.52 -3.70 9.60
C PHE A 580 5.64 -4.42 10.36
N PHE A 581 6.71 -4.84 9.68
CA PHE A 581 7.83 -5.52 10.34
C PHE A 581 8.67 -4.60 11.22
N TRP A 582 8.74 -3.31 10.90
CA TRP A 582 9.33 -2.30 11.80
C TRP A 582 8.50 -2.16 13.09
N GLN A 583 7.17 -2.12 12.97
CA GLN A 583 6.28 -2.00 14.12
C GLN A 583 6.09 -3.30 14.91
N LEU A 584 6.25 -4.48 14.30
CA LEU A 584 6.10 -5.78 14.97
C LEU A 584 7.06 -5.95 16.15
N LEU A 585 8.19 -5.24 16.14
CA LEU A 585 9.21 -5.26 17.18
C LEU A 585 8.88 -4.41 18.41
N LEU A 586 7.89 -3.53 18.31
CA LEU A 586 7.40 -2.72 19.43
C LEU A 586 6.23 -3.36 20.17
N ILE A 587 5.62 -4.41 19.58
CA ILE A 587 4.41 -5.09 20.10
C ILE A 587 4.76 -6.39 20.82
N ARG A 588 5.88 -7.05 20.46
CA ARG A 588 6.40 -8.27 21.09
C ARG A 588 7.58 -7.93 22.00
#